data_AF-A0A9E5UZ50-F1
#
_entry.id   AF-A0A9E5UZ50-F1
#
_cell.length_a   1.000
_cell.length_b   1.000
_cell.length_c   1.000
_cell.angle_alpha   90.00
_cell.angle_beta   90.00
_cell.angle_gamma   90.00
#
_symmetry.space_group_name_H-M   'P 1'
#
loop_
_entity.id
_entity.type
_entity.pdbx_description
1 polymer ?
#
loop_
_entity_poly.entity_id
_entity_poly.type
_entity_poly.pdbx_seq_one_letter_code
_entity_poly.pdbx_strand_id
1 'polypeptide(L)'
;MEELTHVLNTSRKVRASGSMGVGDRWLALILSMFYDPVSAQLTAPNSLFAASTVNGCFQFQGECIPLSPYPMGARIFWGMVVPLSIIILLVFGHEAWRRICPLSF
;
A
#
# COMPACT_ATOMS: atom_id res chain seq x y z
N MET A 1 21.40 1.32 -13.48
CA MET A 1 21.50 -0.12 -13.11
C MET A 1 22.02 -0.33 -11.68
N GLU A 2 22.68 0.65 -11.06
CA GLU A 2 23.15 0.57 -9.67
C GLU A 2 22.03 0.53 -8.61
N GLU A 3 20.97 1.34 -8.79
CA GLU A 3 19.78 1.36 -7.91
C GLU A 3 19.10 -0.02 -7.80
N LEU A 4 18.95 -0.72 -8.92
CA LEU A 4 18.32 -2.04 -8.93
C LEU A 4 19.17 -3.07 -8.14
N THR A 5 20.49 -2.92 -8.16
CA THR A 5 21.42 -3.82 -7.47
C THR A 5 21.40 -3.58 -5.96
N HIS A 6 21.25 -2.31 -5.53
CA HIS A 6 21.14 -1.93 -4.12
C HIS A 6 19.81 -2.40 -3.51
N VAL A 7 18.70 -2.27 -4.25
CA VAL A 7 17.37 -2.74 -3.82
C VAL A 7 17.30 -4.27 -3.77
N LEU A 8 17.91 -4.97 -4.73
CA LEU A 8 18.01 -6.44 -4.70
C LEU A 8 18.93 -6.96 -3.58
N ASN A 9 19.98 -6.21 -3.21
CA ASN A 9 20.88 -6.58 -2.11
C ASN A 9 20.21 -6.35 -0.74
N THR A 10 19.50 -5.25 -0.56
CA THR A 10 18.64 -4.98 0.60
C THR A 10 17.52 -6.02 0.73
N SER A 11 16.85 -6.36 -0.38
CA SER A 11 15.77 -7.36 -0.37
C SER A 11 16.28 -8.77 -0.04
N ARG A 12 17.50 -9.13 -0.51
CA ARG A 12 18.17 -10.39 -0.10
C ARG A 12 18.56 -10.38 1.37
N LYS A 13 19.03 -9.25 1.90
CA LYS A 13 19.40 -9.11 3.32
C LYS A 13 18.19 -9.26 4.26
N VAL A 14 17.03 -8.74 3.87
CA VAL A 14 15.77 -8.93 4.62
C VAL A 14 15.29 -10.39 4.60
N ARG A 15 15.53 -11.11 3.49
CA ARG A 15 15.18 -12.55 3.38
C ARG A 15 16.14 -13.48 4.12
N ALA A 16 17.37 -13.04 4.40
CA ALA A 16 18.40 -13.84 5.08
C ALA A 16 18.38 -13.75 6.63
N SER A 17 17.57 -12.86 7.22
CA SER A 17 17.42 -12.78 8.68
C SER A 17 16.39 -13.80 9.17
N GLY A 18 16.87 -15.02 9.43
CA GLY A 18 16.08 -16.11 10.00
C GLY A 18 15.46 -15.75 11.35
N SER A 19 14.20 -16.15 11.53
CA SER A 19 13.37 -16.01 12.75
C SER A 19 12.82 -14.60 13.07
N MET A 20 12.15 -13.96 12.11
CA MET A 20 11.24 -12.84 12.44
C MET A 20 9.97 -13.40 13.10
N GLY A 21 9.72 -13.02 14.35
CA GLY A 21 8.45 -13.31 15.03
C GLY A 21 7.26 -12.74 14.24
N VAL A 22 6.05 -13.28 14.47
CA VAL A 22 4.84 -12.80 13.79
C VAL A 22 4.64 -11.30 13.98
N GLY A 23 4.95 -10.77 15.17
CA GLY A 23 4.85 -9.34 15.48
C GLY A 23 5.80 -8.47 14.66
N ASP A 24 7.08 -8.84 14.60
CA ASP A 24 8.07 -8.10 13.79
C ASP A 24 7.76 -8.16 12.31
N ARG A 25 7.21 -9.28 11.85
CA ARG A 25 6.78 -9.48 10.47
C ARG A 25 5.56 -8.62 10.14
N TRP A 26 4.62 -8.47 11.07
CA TRP A 26 3.46 -7.59 10.93
C TRP A 26 3.88 -6.12 10.91
N LEU A 27 4.77 -5.71 11.80
CA LEU A 27 5.32 -4.35 11.83
C LEU A 27 6.11 -4.04 10.55
N ALA A 28 6.90 -4.99 10.04
CA ALA A 28 7.60 -4.87 8.77
C ALA A 28 6.63 -4.76 7.58
N LEU A 29 5.50 -5.48 7.58
CA LEU A 29 4.46 -5.35 6.56
C LEU A 29 3.77 -3.98 6.59
N ILE A 30 3.44 -3.48 7.77
CA ILE A 30 2.88 -2.12 7.93
C ILE A 30 3.89 -1.08 7.45
N LEU A 31 5.14 -1.15 7.89
CA LEU A 31 6.19 -0.21 7.49
C LEU A 31 6.54 -0.29 6.00
N SER A 32 6.51 -1.48 5.41
CA SER A 32 6.66 -1.68 3.96
C SER A 32 5.58 -0.97 3.15
N MET A 33 4.42 -0.70 3.75
CA MET A 33 3.32 -0.02 3.06
C MET A 33 3.44 1.52 3.17
N PHE A 34 4.15 2.02 4.18
CA PHE A 34 4.56 3.43 4.25
C PHE A 34 5.78 3.72 3.37
N TYR A 35 6.67 2.75 3.22
CA TYR A 35 7.84 2.82 2.35
C TYR A 35 7.59 2.00 1.08
N ASP A 36 6.74 2.53 0.19
CA ASP A 36 6.38 1.85 -1.04
C ASP A 36 7.07 2.49 -2.28
N PRO A 37 8.28 2.04 -2.65
CA PRO A 37 8.92 2.44 -3.90
C PRO A 37 8.21 1.84 -5.12
N VAL A 38 7.40 0.79 -4.93
CA VAL A 38 6.74 0.07 -6.03
C VAL A 38 5.63 0.90 -6.67
N SER A 39 4.77 1.56 -5.89
CA SER A 39 3.73 2.45 -6.46
C SER A 39 4.33 3.66 -7.16
N ALA A 40 5.45 4.20 -6.65
CA ALA A 40 6.16 5.30 -7.30
C ALA A 40 6.69 4.87 -8.68
N GLN A 41 7.20 3.65 -8.81
CA GLN A 41 7.66 3.09 -10.09
C GLN A 41 6.51 2.71 -11.02
N LEU A 42 5.38 2.23 -10.49
CA LEU A 42 4.17 1.90 -11.25
C LEU A 42 3.38 3.12 -11.73
N THR A 43 3.66 4.30 -11.17
CA THR A 43 3.07 5.58 -11.57
C THR A 43 4.07 6.41 -12.38
N ALA A 44 5.27 5.88 -12.63
CA ALA A 44 6.27 6.56 -13.46
C ALA A 44 5.72 6.72 -14.89
N PRO A 45 6.01 7.83 -15.59
CA PRO A 45 5.41 8.17 -16.88
C PRO A 45 5.69 7.15 -18.00
N ASN A 46 6.63 6.24 -17.80
CA ASN A 46 7.01 5.15 -18.71
C ASN A 46 6.39 3.79 -18.33
N SER A 47 5.44 3.75 -17.41
CA SER A 47 4.79 2.51 -16.94
C SER A 47 3.40 2.33 -17.56
N LEU A 48 2.97 1.07 -17.75
CA LEU A 48 1.68 0.72 -18.37
C LEU A 48 0.46 1.16 -17.55
N PHE A 49 0.64 1.44 -16.26
CA PHE A 49 -0.40 1.89 -15.34
C PHE A 49 -0.41 3.41 -15.14
N ALA A 50 0.57 4.13 -15.69
CA ALA A 50 0.52 5.58 -15.69
C ALA A 50 -0.60 6.08 -16.61
N ALA A 51 -1.23 7.19 -16.23
CA ALA A 51 -2.18 7.88 -17.09
C ALA A 51 -1.45 8.25 -18.40
N SER A 52 -1.71 7.48 -19.46
CA SER A 52 -1.06 7.58 -20.77
C SER A 52 -1.32 8.96 -21.37
N THR A 53 -0.46 9.90 -21.01
CA THR A 53 -0.38 11.22 -21.62
C THR A 53 0.75 11.17 -22.61
N VAL A 54 0.46 11.53 -23.86
CA VAL A 54 1.34 11.39 -25.04
C VAL A 54 2.72 12.09 -24.86
N ASN A 55 2.89 12.91 -23.81
CA ASN A 55 4.13 13.62 -23.49
C ASN A 55 4.53 13.58 -22.00
N GLY A 56 3.99 12.64 -21.20
CA GLY A 56 4.26 12.59 -19.74
C GLY A 56 3.78 13.84 -18.99
N CYS A 57 2.80 14.54 -19.56
CA CYS A 57 2.27 15.79 -19.08
C CYS A 57 0.74 15.80 -19.15
N PHE A 58 0.11 16.22 -18.06
CA PHE A 58 -1.34 16.39 -17.99
C PHE A 58 -1.68 17.84 -18.30
N GLN A 59 -2.49 18.04 -19.35
CA GLN A 59 -2.98 19.36 -19.74
C GLN A 59 -4.13 19.77 -18.82
N PHE A 60 -3.91 20.77 -17.97
CA PHE A 60 -4.96 21.38 -17.15
C PHE A 60 -5.08 22.86 -17.54
N GLN A 61 -6.22 23.24 -18.11
CA GLN A 61 -6.49 24.62 -18.57
C GLN A 61 -5.48 25.18 -19.59
N GLY A 62 -4.88 24.31 -20.41
CA GLY A 62 -3.88 24.69 -21.40
C GLY A 62 -2.46 24.80 -20.86
N GLU A 63 -2.25 24.60 -19.55
CA GLU A 63 -0.94 24.54 -18.93
C GLU A 63 -0.48 23.07 -18.76
N CYS A 64 0.79 22.83 -19.08
CA CYS A 64 1.39 21.51 -19.02
C CYS A 64 1.97 21.26 -17.63
N ILE A 65 1.29 20.41 -16.84
CA ILE A 65 1.74 20.05 -15.50
C ILE A 65 2.51 18.72 -15.56
N PRO A 66 3.78 18.67 -15.13
CA PRO A 66 4.58 17.45 -15.15
C PRO A 66 4.00 16.42 -14.16
N LEU A 67 3.84 15.16 -14.61
CA LEU A 67 3.41 14.07 -13.74
C LEU A 67 4.56 13.67 -12.82
N SER A 68 4.43 13.97 -11.53
CA SER A 68 5.36 13.49 -10.51
C SER A 68 4.87 12.16 -9.93
N PRO A 69 5.73 11.14 -9.79
CA PRO A 69 5.36 9.86 -9.19
C PRO A 69 4.90 10.07 -7.75
N TYR A 70 3.71 9.59 -7.42
CA TYR A 70 3.08 9.80 -6.12
C TYR A 70 2.80 8.48 -5.40
N PRO A 71 3.14 8.34 -4.10
CA PRO A 71 2.90 7.13 -3.34
C PRO A 71 1.40 6.96 -3.01
N MET A 72 0.74 6.00 -3.65
CA MET A 72 -0.71 5.74 -3.46
C MET A 72 -1.02 4.84 -2.25
N GLY A 73 -0.08 3.99 -1.82
CA GLY A 73 -0.30 2.97 -0.79
C GLY A 73 -0.82 3.55 0.53
N ALA A 74 -0.20 4.62 1.03
CA ALA A 74 -0.62 5.28 2.27
C ALA A 74 -2.07 5.82 2.19
N ARG A 75 -2.45 6.42 1.06
CA ARG A 75 -3.82 6.92 0.86
C ARG A 75 -4.85 5.81 0.82
N ILE A 76 -4.54 4.70 0.14
CA ILE A 76 -5.45 3.55 0.05
C ILE A 76 -5.64 2.90 1.42
N PHE A 77 -4.56 2.74 2.18
CA PHE A 77 -4.67 2.12 3.50
C PHE A 77 -5.50 2.94 4.48
N TRP A 78 -5.14 4.21 4.67
CA TRP A 78 -5.85 5.08 5.60
C TRP A 78 -7.24 5.48 5.10
N GLY A 79 -7.41 5.62 3.78
CA GLY A 79 -8.67 6.06 3.16
C GLY A 79 -9.65 4.94 2.84
N MET A 80 -9.20 3.70 2.65
CA MET A 80 -10.06 2.56 2.30
C MET A 80 -9.91 1.40 3.28
N VAL A 81 -8.69 0.89 3.50
CA VAL A 81 -8.49 -0.36 4.29
C VAL A 81 -8.93 -0.19 5.74
N VAL A 82 -8.46 0.87 6.42
CA VAL A 82 -8.82 1.16 7.81
C VAL A 82 -10.34 1.36 7.96
N PRO A 83 -11.02 2.26 7.22
CA PRO A 83 -12.46 2.43 7.38
C PRO A 83 -13.27 1.19 6.99
N LEU A 84 -12.88 0.46 5.93
CA LEU A 84 -13.54 -0.79 5.57
C LEU A 84 -13.39 -1.84 6.67
N SER A 85 -12.22 -1.96 7.29
CA SER A 85 -12.01 -2.91 8.39
C SER A 85 -12.92 -2.62 9.59
N ILE A 86 -13.13 -1.34 9.92
CA ILE A 86 -14.05 -0.92 10.98
C ILE A 86 -15.50 -1.26 10.60
N ILE A 87 -15.91 -0.96 9.36
CA ILE A 87 -17.27 -1.29 8.88
C ILE A 87 -17.50 -2.79 8.89
N ILE A 88 -16.55 -3.59 8.41
CA ILE A 88 -16.63 -5.05 8.43
C ILE A 88 -16.75 -5.54 9.88
N LEU A 89 -15.93 -5.02 10.80
CA LEU A 89 -16.04 -5.37 12.22
C LEU A 89 -17.36 -4.94 12.84
N LEU A 90 -17.97 -3.83 12.44
CA LEU A 90 -19.28 -3.40 12.98
C LEU A 90 -20.42 -4.24 12.40
N VAL A 91 -20.43 -4.48 11.10
CA VAL A 91 -21.49 -5.23 10.39
C VAL A 91 -21.42 -6.71 10.73
N PHE A 92 -20.26 -7.34 10.54
CA PHE A 92 -20.08 -8.75 10.89
C PHE A 92 -19.92 -8.94 12.40
N GLY A 93 -19.46 -7.93 13.14
CA GLY A 93 -19.43 -7.98 14.60
C GLY A 93 -20.81 -7.96 15.21
N HIS A 94 -21.83 -7.36 14.60
CA HIS A 94 -23.21 -7.47 15.10
C HIS A 94 -23.69 -8.93 15.08
N GLU A 95 -23.47 -9.61 13.95
CA GLU A 95 -23.80 -11.03 13.81
C GLU A 95 -22.87 -11.92 14.66
N ALA A 96 -21.58 -11.59 14.76
CA ALA A 96 -20.63 -12.32 15.60
C ALA A 96 -20.89 -12.12 17.09
N TRP A 97 -21.32 -10.93 17.53
CA TRP A 97 -21.71 -10.63 18.92
C TRP A 97 -22.97 -11.41 19.32
N ARG A 98 -23.94 -11.54 18.40
CA ARG A 98 -25.10 -12.44 18.58
C ARG A 98 -24.71 -13.92 18.66
N ARG A 99 -23.56 -14.31 18.11
CA ARG A 99 -23.03 -15.69 18.16
C ARG A 99 -22.11 -15.94 19.36
N ILE A 100 -21.39 -14.91 19.82
CA ILE A 100 -20.46 -14.97 20.96
C ILE A 100 -21.19 -14.81 22.30
N CYS A 101 -22.34 -14.13 22.32
CA CYS A 101 -23.23 -14.06 23.47
C CYS A 101 -24.51 -14.88 23.23
N PRO A 102 -24.47 -16.22 23.36
CA PRO A 102 -25.66 -16.95 23.73
C PRO A 102 -25.90 -16.75 25.24
N LEU A 103 -27.02 -16.12 25.62
CA LEU A 103 -27.45 -15.84 27.01
C LEU A 103 -26.71 -14.68 27.70
N SER A 104 -27.32 -13.89 28.58
CA SER A 104 -28.19 -14.31 29.68
C SER A 104 -29.63 -13.83 29.57
N PHE A 105 -30.54 -14.64 30.11
CA PHE A 105 -31.82 -14.18 30.65
C PHE A 105 -31.62 -13.06 31.68
#